data_AF-R1GQP0-F1
#
_entry.id   AF-R1GQP0-F1
#
_cell.length_a   1.000
_cell.length_b   1.000
_cell.length_c   1.000
_cell.angle_alpha   90.00
_cell.angle_beta   90.00
_cell.angle_gamma   90.00
#
_symmetry.space_group_name_H-M   'P 1'
#
loop_
_entity.id
_entity.type
_entity.pdbx_description
1 polymer ?
#
loop_
_entity_poly.entity_id
_entity_poly.type
_entity_poly.pdbx_seq_one_letter_code
_entity_poly.pdbx_strand_id
1 'polypeptide(L)'
;MSPQPVSLPDDCKLLLVCNAQPSEQEAWLFSKVLASMKLSVEQALYLPPQAVNLLGEHQLEWCWFAGSQEAEIEGVKRLISPSLSALDNDQLAKKQLWQQIKQYES
;
A
#
# COMPACT_ATOMS: atom_id res chain seq x y z
N MET A 1 8.22 -13.91 -25.19
CA MET A 1 7.38 -14.26 -24.03
C MET A 1 6.80 -12.96 -23.53
N SER A 2 5.48 -12.78 -23.58
CA SER A 2 4.83 -11.61 -23.00
C SER A 2 4.96 -11.69 -21.47
N PRO A 3 5.21 -10.59 -20.76
CA PRO A 3 5.22 -10.61 -19.30
C PRO A 3 3.85 -11.08 -18.81
N GLN A 4 3.83 -12.07 -17.92
CA GLN A 4 2.59 -12.54 -17.32
C GLN A 4 2.08 -11.48 -16.34
N PRO A 5 0.78 -11.16 -16.34
CA PRO A 5 0.22 -10.21 -15.41
C PRO A 5 0.35 -10.75 -13.97
N VAL A 6 0.54 -9.83 -13.02
CA VAL A 6 0.49 -10.13 -11.60
C VAL A 6 -0.97 -10.27 -11.19
N SER A 7 -1.38 -11.48 -10.85
CA SER A 7 -2.69 -11.75 -10.25
C SER A 7 -2.63 -11.56 -8.75
N LEU A 8 -3.61 -10.85 -8.20
CA LEU A 8 -3.80 -10.70 -6.77
C LEU A 8 -4.90 -11.66 -6.28
N PRO A 9 -4.85 -12.13 -5.03
CA PRO A 9 -5.97 -12.82 -4.40
C PRO A 9 -7.24 -11.95 -4.39
N ASP A 10 -8.41 -12.58 -4.49
CA ASP A 10 -9.71 -11.90 -4.54
C ASP A 10 -10.04 -11.11 -3.26
N ASP A 11 -9.47 -11.52 -2.13
CA ASP A 11 -9.60 -10.88 -0.82
C ASP A 11 -8.56 -9.76 -0.60
N CYS A 12 -7.62 -9.57 -1.52
CA CYS A 12 -6.64 -8.49 -1.45
C CYS A 12 -7.31 -7.13 -1.66
N LYS A 13 -7.34 -6.32 -0.61
CA LYS A 13 -7.94 -4.98 -0.58
C LYS A 13 -6.92 -3.87 -0.62
N LEU A 14 -5.69 -4.11 -0.18
CA LEU A 14 -4.64 -3.10 -0.15
C LEU A 14 -3.33 -3.61 -0.74
N LEU A 15 -2.76 -2.84 -1.67
CA LEU A 15 -1.41 -3.05 -2.18
C LEU A 15 -0.44 -2.04 -1.56
N LEU A 16 0.57 -2.52 -0.85
CA LEU A 16 1.71 -1.74 -0.40
C LEU A 16 2.79 -1.75 -1.48
N VAL A 17 3.13 -0.57 -1.99
CA VAL A 17 4.14 -0.37 -3.01
C VAL A 17 5.38 0.29 -2.42
N CYS A 18 6.48 -0.46 -2.28
CA CYS A 18 7.76 0.06 -1.79
C CYS A 18 8.97 -0.63 -2.45
N ASN A 19 10.13 0.04 -2.44
CA ASN A 19 11.32 -0.42 -3.20
C ASN A 19 11.91 -1.74 -2.67
N ALA A 20 11.67 -2.07 -1.41
CA ALA A 20 12.15 -3.29 -0.76
C ALA A 20 11.02 -3.93 0.03
N GLN A 21 11.11 -5.25 0.21
CA GLN A 21 10.21 -5.97 1.09
C GLN A 21 10.33 -5.41 2.52
N PRO A 22 9.21 -5.10 3.20
CA PRO A 22 9.25 -4.59 4.56
C PRO A 22 9.98 -5.53 5.52
N SER A 23 10.82 -4.98 6.37
CA SER A 23 11.38 -5.67 7.55
C SER A 23 10.29 -6.01 8.57
N GLU A 24 10.59 -6.82 9.59
CA GLU A 24 9.62 -7.17 10.63
C GLU A 24 9.05 -5.94 11.36
N GLN A 25 9.89 -4.96 11.68
CA GLN A 25 9.45 -3.70 12.30
C GLN A 25 8.54 -2.90 11.38
N GLU A 26 8.88 -2.80 10.09
CA GLU A 26 8.08 -2.09 9.10
C GLU A 26 6.76 -2.82 8.82
N ALA A 27 6.77 -4.15 8.79
CA ALA A 27 5.57 -4.99 8.69
C ALA A 27 4.67 -4.82 9.91
N TRP A 28 5.24 -4.67 11.11
CA TRP A 28 4.48 -4.34 12.30
C TRP A 28 3.81 -2.96 12.16
N LEU A 29 4.54 -1.92 11.75
CA LEU A 29 3.95 -0.60 11.50
C LEU A 29 2.83 -0.67 10.45
N PHE A 30 3.08 -1.38 9.36
CA PHE A 30 2.11 -1.62 8.30
C PHE A 30 0.82 -2.25 8.85
N SER A 31 0.93 -3.28 9.70
CA SER A 31 -0.23 -3.92 10.32
C SER A 31 -1.06 -2.97 11.20
N LYS A 32 -0.42 -2.01 11.87
CA LYS A 32 -1.10 -0.98 12.68
C LYS A 32 -1.89 -0.01 11.80
N VAL A 33 -1.34 0.35 10.64
CA VAL A 33 -2.04 1.19 9.66
C VAL A 33 -3.22 0.43 9.05
N LEU A 34 -3.05 -0.84 8.65
CA LEU A 34 -4.14 -1.69 8.16
C LEU A 34 -5.30 -1.76 9.17
N ALA A 35 -4.99 -1.99 10.45
CA ALA A 35 -6.01 -2.04 11.50
C ALA A 35 -6.79 -0.74 11.62
N SER A 36 -6.14 0.42 11.42
CA SER A 36 -6.81 1.73 11.41
C SER A 36 -7.77 1.91 10.23
N MET A 37 -7.53 1.19 9.14
CA MET A 37 -8.37 1.12 7.95
C MET A 37 -9.40 -0.02 7.99
N LYS A 38 -9.48 -0.76 9.12
CA LYS A 38 -10.32 -1.97 9.31
C LYS A 38 -9.97 -3.11 8.34
N LEU A 39 -8.71 -3.20 7.91
CA LEU A 39 -8.19 -4.28 7.09
C LEU A 39 -7.34 -5.25 7.92
N SER A 40 -7.31 -6.52 7.54
CA SER A 40 -6.37 -7.50 8.08
C SER A 40 -5.09 -7.58 7.23
N VAL A 41 -4.03 -8.18 7.80
CA VAL A 41 -2.76 -8.41 7.08
C VAL A 41 -2.96 -9.35 5.87
N GLU A 42 -3.89 -10.29 5.96
CA GLU A 42 -4.21 -11.24 4.88
C GLU A 42 -4.83 -10.54 3.66
N GLN A 43 -5.54 -9.44 3.89
CA GLN A 43 -6.14 -8.62 2.84
C GLN A 43 -5.14 -7.65 2.19
N ALA A 44 -3.85 -7.74 2.53
CA ALA A 44 -2.85 -6.81 2.06
C ALA A 44 -1.61 -7.52 1.51
N LEU A 45 -1.06 -6.99 0.42
CA LEU A 45 0.16 -7.53 -0.19
C LEU A 45 1.19 -6.44 -0.43
N TYR A 46 2.45 -6.86 -0.49
CA TYR A 46 3.56 -6.04 -0.92
C TYR A 46 3.87 -6.29 -2.39
N LEU A 47 4.20 -5.22 -3.12
CA LEU A 47 4.64 -5.30 -4.50
C LEU A 47 5.67 -4.21 -4.82
N PRO A 48 6.77 -4.50 -5.53
CA PRO A 48 7.75 -3.48 -5.89
C PRO A 48 7.23 -2.57 -7.01
N PRO A 49 7.63 -1.29 -7.10
CA PRO A 49 7.02 -0.31 -8.01
C PRO A 49 7.01 -0.74 -9.47
N GLN A 50 8.07 -1.41 -9.94
CA GLN A 50 8.18 -1.89 -11.31
C GLN A 50 7.14 -2.94 -11.70
N ALA A 51 6.55 -3.66 -10.73
CA ALA A 51 5.54 -4.68 -10.99
C ALA A 51 4.11 -4.13 -10.94
N VAL A 52 3.91 -2.86 -10.55
CA VAL A 52 2.57 -2.23 -10.49
C VAL A 52 1.97 -2.15 -11.89
N ASN A 53 2.78 -1.81 -12.90
CA ASN A 53 2.37 -1.76 -14.31
C ASN A 53 2.05 -3.15 -14.89
N LEU A 54 2.32 -4.22 -14.15
CA LEU A 54 2.01 -5.59 -14.54
C LEU A 54 0.76 -6.11 -13.83
N LEU A 55 0.10 -5.31 -13.00
CA LEU A 55 -1.14 -5.72 -12.33
C LEU A 55 -2.19 -6.11 -13.38
N GLY A 56 -2.73 -7.32 -13.21
CA GLY A 56 -3.90 -7.76 -13.95
C GLY A 56 -5.19 -7.20 -13.34
N GLU A 57 -6.32 -7.82 -13.66
CA GLU A 57 -7.58 -7.54 -12.99
C GLU A 57 -7.46 -7.74 -11.47
N HIS A 58 -8.03 -6.81 -10.70
CA HIS A 58 -7.90 -6.79 -9.25
C HIS A 58 -9.15 -6.22 -8.57
N GLN A 59 -9.33 -6.56 -7.29
CA GLN A 59 -10.39 -6.05 -6.42
C GLN A 59 -9.86 -5.10 -5.33
N LEU A 60 -8.70 -4.48 -5.61
CA LEU A 60 -8.06 -3.51 -4.73
C LEU A 60 -9.00 -2.34 -4.45
N GLU A 61 -9.06 -1.97 -3.18
CA GLU A 61 -9.70 -0.72 -2.74
C GLU A 61 -8.65 0.36 -2.49
N TRP A 62 -7.43 -0.05 -2.10
CA TRP A 62 -6.36 0.85 -1.70
C TRP A 62 -5.02 0.49 -2.35
N CYS A 63 -4.26 1.51 -2.70
CA CYS A 63 -2.85 1.38 -3.06
C CYS A 63 -2.05 2.42 -2.27
N TRP A 64 -1.08 1.93 -1.51
CA TRP A 64 -0.22 2.75 -0.68
C TRP A 64 1.21 2.75 -1.21
N PHE A 65 1.62 3.90 -1.74
CA PHE A 65 2.99 4.18 -2.17
C PHE A 65 3.82 4.70 -0.99
N ALA A 66 4.71 3.86 -0.46
CA ALA A 66 5.58 4.19 0.68
C ALA A 66 7.03 4.35 0.24
N GLY A 67 7.48 5.61 0.11
CA GLY A 67 8.84 5.94 -0.34
C GLY A 67 9.13 5.46 -1.77
N SER A 68 8.09 5.30 -2.58
CA SER A 68 8.15 4.82 -3.96
C SER A 68 7.51 5.82 -4.91
N GLN A 69 7.82 5.68 -6.19
CA GLN A 69 7.15 6.47 -7.23
C GLN A 69 5.71 6.01 -7.37
N GLU A 70 4.81 6.97 -7.42
CA GLU A 70 3.39 6.74 -7.63
C GLU A 70 3.13 6.20 -9.04
N ALA A 71 2.16 5.31 -9.14
CA ALA A 71 1.59 4.84 -10.39
C ALA A 71 0.08 5.04 -10.33
N GLU A 72 -0.52 5.28 -11.49
CA GLU A 72 -1.97 5.37 -11.60
C GLU A 72 -2.55 3.96 -11.67
N ILE A 73 -3.49 3.66 -10.75
CA ILE A 73 -4.24 2.41 -10.72
C ILE A 73 -5.71 2.80 -10.71
N GLU A 74 -6.43 2.44 -11.77
CA GLU A 74 -7.82 2.83 -11.95
C GLU A 74 -8.72 2.29 -10.85
N GLY A 75 -9.63 3.11 -10.33
CA GLY A 75 -10.62 2.71 -9.34
C GLY A 75 -10.10 2.50 -7.92
N VAL A 76 -8.81 2.77 -7.66
CA VAL A 76 -8.16 2.50 -6.36
C VAL A 76 -7.89 3.79 -5.58
N LYS A 77 -8.22 3.79 -4.28
CA LYS A 77 -7.91 4.89 -3.36
C LYS A 77 -6.41 4.93 -3.10
N ARG A 78 -5.79 6.08 -3.33
CA ARG A 78 -4.33 6.22 -3.23
C ARG A 78 -3.92 6.83 -1.90
N LEU A 79 -2.93 6.20 -1.26
CA LEU A 79 -2.21 6.71 -0.10
C LEU A 79 -0.73 6.90 -0.44
N ILE A 80 -0.14 7.98 0.07
CA ILE A 80 1.26 8.32 -0.18
C ILE A 80 1.94 8.65 1.14
N SER A 81 3.13 8.11 1.35
CA SER A 81 3.98 8.45 2.49
C SER A 81 5.46 8.35 2.13
N PRO A 82 6.36 8.84 3.00
CA PRO A 82 7.75 8.37 3.03
C PRO A 82 7.84 6.85 3.19
N SER A 83 9.07 6.30 3.13
CA SER A 83 9.29 4.87 3.43
C SER A 83 8.74 4.49 4.80
N LEU A 84 8.40 3.22 5.01
CA LEU A 84 7.90 2.75 6.31
C LEU A 84 8.88 3.06 7.45
N SER A 85 10.18 2.88 7.23
CA SER A 85 11.25 3.29 8.15
C SER A 85 11.25 4.78 8.51
N ALA A 86 11.07 5.68 7.53
CA ALA A 86 10.99 7.12 7.78
C ALA A 86 9.68 7.49 8.47
N LEU A 87 8.58 6.87 8.04
CA LEU A 87 7.26 7.06 8.63
C LEU A 87 7.25 6.69 10.12
N ASP A 88 7.98 5.65 10.54
CA ASP A 88 7.98 5.22 11.94
C ASP A 88 8.48 6.31 12.91
N ASN A 89 9.44 7.11 12.47
CA ASN A 89 10.07 8.16 13.29
C ASN A 89 9.47 9.56 13.08
N ASP A 90 8.55 9.72 12.12
CA ASP A 90 7.99 11.02 11.74
C ASP A 90 6.50 11.13 12.10
N GLN A 91 6.22 11.83 13.21
CA GLN A 91 4.85 12.08 13.67
C GLN A 91 4.02 12.92 12.68
N LEU A 92 4.65 13.84 11.95
CA LEU A 92 3.97 14.67 10.96
C LEU A 92 3.55 13.80 9.77
N ALA A 93 4.44 12.93 9.29
CA ALA A 93 4.14 11.98 8.22
C ALA A 93 3.02 11.01 8.62
N LYS A 94 3.05 10.46 9.85
CA LYS A 94 1.95 9.62 10.39
C LYS A 94 0.61 10.37 10.37
N LYS A 95 0.61 11.64 10.80
CA LYS A 95 -0.59 12.49 10.79
C LYS A 95 -1.10 12.76 9.37
N GLN A 96 -0.20 13.03 8.42
CA GLN A 96 -0.56 13.25 7.01
C GLN A 96 -1.15 11.99 6.37
N LEU A 97 -0.58 10.82 6.64
CA LEU A 97 -1.13 9.54 6.17
C LEU A 97 -2.53 9.31 6.73
N TRP A 98 -2.73 9.58 8.03
CA TRP A 98 -4.05 9.47 8.65
C TRP A 98 -5.09 10.44 8.06
N GLN A 99 -4.67 11.66 7.72
CA GLN A 99 -5.54 12.62 7.03
C GLN A 99 -5.97 12.11 5.65
N GLN A 100 -5.06 11.49 4.89
CA GLN A 100 -5.40 10.88 3.59
C GLN A 100 -6.42 9.76 3.76
N ILE A 101 -6.23 8.85 4.73
CA ILE A 101 -7.20 7.77 5.01
C ILE A 101 -8.59 8.35 5.27
N LYS A 102 -8.68 9.36 6.15
CA LYS A 102 -9.95 10.02 6.50
C LYS A 102 -10.66 10.69 5.33
N GLN A 103 -9.92 11.22 4.36
CA GLN A 103 -10.52 11.86 3.18
C GLN A 103 -11.39 10.90 2.36
N TYR A 104 -11.08 9.60 2.39
CA TYR A 104 -11.82 8.56 1.68
C TYR A 104 -12.87 7.83 2.55
N GLU A 105 -12.95 8.15 3.84
CA GLU A 105 -13.99 7.68 4.76
C GLU A 105 -15.15 8.68 4.91
N SER A 106 -15.02 9.88 4.30
CA SER A 106 -15.99 10.99 4.40
C SER A 106 -17.11 10.90 3.38
#